data_AF-A0A8T5NTF0-F1
#
_entry.id   AF-A0A8T5NTF0-F1
#
_cell.length_a   1.000
_cell.length_b   1.000
_cell.length_c   1.000
_cell.angle_alpha   90.00
_cell.angle_beta   90.00
_cell.angle_gamma   90.00
#
_symmetry.space_group_name_H-M   'P 1'
#
loop_
_entity.id
_entity.type
_entity.pdbx_description
1 polymer ?
#
loop_
_entity_poly.entity_id
_entity_poly.type
_entity_poly.pdbx_seq_one_letter_code
_entity_poly.pdbx_strand_id
1 'polypeptide(L)'
;MQYDIILVTGEYYADHPLSPAGVIVKVLRDKGFKVGIIEKPDWKSAEDFLKLGKPKLCFGVTSGSIDSMLLNYTPLKRLRKDDKHNPYDSKIPDRAVINYCNKLKQLFKGSKIVIGGIEASMRRFAHYDYWDNKL
;
A
#
# COMPACT_ATOMS: atom_id res chain seq x y z
N MET A 1 -16.67 14.83 -8.12
CA MET A 1 -16.78 14.61 -6.66
C MET A 1 -15.36 14.48 -6.11
N GLN A 2 -14.98 15.17 -5.04
CA GLN A 2 -13.62 15.14 -4.48
C GLN A 2 -13.58 14.35 -3.16
N TYR A 3 -12.61 13.43 -3.02
CA TYR A 3 -12.39 12.65 -1.80
C TYR A 3 -11.64 13.46 -0.74
N ASP A 4 -11.96 13.24 0.53
CA ASP A 4 -11.23 13.84 1.64
C ASP A 4 -9.93 13.07 1.89
N ILE A 5 -10.00 11.74 1.82
CA ILE A 5 -8.86 10.83 2.01
C ILE A 5 -8.86 9.82 0.87
N ILE A 6 -7.69 9.54 0.30
CA ILE A 6 -7.50 8.44 -0.66
C ILE A 6 -6.56 7.42 -0.05
N LEU A 7 -7.02 6.18 0.12
CA LEU A 7 -6.18 5.08 0.54
C LEU A 7 -5.53 4.41 -0.68
N VAL A 8 -4.24 4.17 -0.61
CA VAL A 8 -3.48 3.40 -1.58
C VAL A 8 -2.99 2.13 -0.89
N THR A 9 -3.38 0.98 -1.41
CA THR A 9 -3.08 -0.32 -0.80
C THR A 9 -2.48 -1.30 -1.80
N GLY A 10 -1.54 -2.13 -1.34
CA GLY A 10 -0.92 -3.20 -2.12
C GLY A 10 -1.74 -4.50 -2.22
N GLU A 11 -2.91 -4.54 -1.58
CA GLU A 11 -3.86 -5.65 -1.62
C GLU A 11 -5.19 -5.23 -2.25
N TYR A 12 -5.97 -6.20 -2.72
CA TYR A 12 -7.34 -5.91 -3.17
C TYR A 12 -8.21 -5.51 -1.97
N TYR A 13 -8.98 -4.45 -2.16
CA TYR A 13 -9.96 -3.99 -1.20
C TYR A 13 -11.11 -5.00 -1.08
N ALA A 14 -11.46 -5.30 0.16
CA ALA A 14 -12.70 -5.99 0.49
C ALA A 14 -13.36 -5.25 1.64
N ASP A 15 -14.68 -5.09 1.58
CA ASP A 15 -15.45 -4.60 2.73
C ASP A 15 -15.63 -5.76 3.74
N HIS A 16 -14.52 -6.12 4.39
CA HIS A 16 -14.42 -7.28 5.29
C HIS A 16 -13.51 -6.97 6.48
N PRO A 17 -13.81 -7.47 7.70
CA PRO A 17 -12.98 -7.24 8.89
C PRO A 17 -11.52 -7.70 8.77
N LEU A 18 -11.24 -8.66 7.88
CA LEU A 18 -9.88 -9.13 7.59
C LEU A 18 -9.14 -8.28 6.55
N SER A 19 -9.79 -7.28 5.94
CA SER A 19 -9.13 -6.31 5.09
C SER A 19 -8.69 -5.11 5.93
N PRO A 20 -7.37 -4.87 6.12
CA PRO A 20 -6.87 -3.69 6.80
C PRO A 20 -7.43 -2.39 6.19
N ALA A 21 -7.43 -2.28 4.86
CA ALA A 21 -8.01 -1.15 4.17
C ALA A 21 -9.53 -1.05 4.41
N GLY A 22 -10.25 -2.19 4.40
CA GLY A 22 -11.67 -2.28 4.73
C GLY A 22 -12.01 -1.67 6.09
N VAL A 23 -11.30 -2.09 7.14
CA VAL A 23 -11.52 -1.58 8.50
C VAL A 23 -11.25 -0.06 8.58
N ILE A 24 -10.16 0.42 7.99
CA ILE A 24 -9.83 1.86 7.99
C ILE A 24 -10.90 2.66 7.25
N VAL A 25 -11.33 2.19 6.08
CA VAL A 25 -12.40 2.82 5.28
C VAL A 25 -13.69 2.91 6.10
N LYS A 26 -14.08 1.83 6.78
CA LYS A 26 -15.29 1.78 7.59
C LYS A 26 -15.25 2.82 8.70
N VAL A 27 -14.15 2.89 9.44
CA VAL A 27 -13.96 3.86 10.54
C VAL A 27 -13.97 5.30 10.03
N LEU A 28 -13.28 5.59 8.92
CA LEU A 28 -13.24 6.94 8.35
C LEU A 28 -14.61 7.38 7.80
N ARG A 29 -15.34 6.46 7.15
CA ARG A 29 -16.70 6.74 6.65
C ARG A 29 -17.68 6.98 7.80
N ASP A 30 -17.57 6.24 8.90
CA ASP A 30 -18.37 6.44 10.12
C ASP A 30 -18.14 7.84 10.74
N LYS A 31 -16.94 8.40 10.57
CA LYS A 31 -16.61 9.79 10.93
C LYS A 31 -17.01 10.84 9.89
N GLY A 32 -17.72 10.44 8.82
CA GLY A 32 -18.25 11.35 7.80
C GLY A 32 -17.28 11.73 6.68
N PHE A 33 -16.08 11.11 6.61
CA PHE A 33 -15.13 11.38 5.53
C PHE A 33 -15.50 10.67 4.23
N LYS A 34 -15.27 11.35 3.10
CA LYS A 34 -15.34 10.76 1.77
C LYS A 34 -14.02 10.05 1.45
N VAL A 35 -14.04 8.73 1.46
CA VAL A 35 -12.84 7.90 1.27
C VAL A 35 -12.83 7.24 -0.11
N GLY A 36 -11.77 7.50 -0.87
CA GLY A 36 -11.44 6.80 -2.12
C GLY A 36 -10.39 5.72 -1.88
N ILE A 37 -10.36 4.69 -2.71
CA ILE A 37 -9.42 3.57 -2.60
C ILE A 37 -8.77 3.31 -3.95
N ILE A 38 -7.44 3.22 -3.97
CA ILE A 38 -6.62 2.76 -5.09
C ILE A 38 -5.97 1.45 -4.63
N GLU A 39 -6.50 0.34 -5.10
CA GLU A 39 -5.99 -0.99 -4.80
C GLU A 39 -5.00 -1.47 -5.87
N LYS A 40 -3.95 -2.17 -5.44
CA LYS A 40 -2.91 -2.77 -6.30
C LYS A 40 -2.52 -1.91 -7.51
N PRO A 41 -2.15 -0.63 -7.32
CA PRO A 41 -1.76 0.20 -8.45
C PRO A 41 -0.51 -0.35 -9.12
N ASP A 42 -0.48 -0.31 -10.44
CA ASP A 42 0.76 -0.52 -11.20
C ASP A 42 1.73 0.62 -10.89
N TRP A 43 2.80 0.29 -10.19
CA TRP A 43 3.82 1.24 -9.76
C TRP A 43 4.68 1.77 -10.92
N LYS A 44 4.67 1.06 -12.06
CA LYS A 44 5.41 1.46 -13.26
C LYS A 44 4.66 2.58 -13.99
N SER A 45 3.33 2.55 -14.02
CA SER A 45 2.49 3.58 -14.63
C SER A 45 2.05 4.66 -13.63
N ALA A 46 1.61 5.81 -14.14
CA ALA A 46 0.97 6.88 -13.35
C ALA A 46 -0.56 6.76 -13.34
N GLU A 47 -1.14 6.00 -14.26
CA GLU A 47 -2.58 5.99 -14.54
C GLU A 47 -3.41 5.65 -13.31
N ASP A 48 -3.06 4.58 -12.59
CA ASP A 48 -3.80 4.14 -11.41
C ASP A 48 -3.82 5.19 -10.30
N PHE A 49 -2.69 5.89 -10.10
CA PHE A 49 -2.55 6.92 -9.08
C PHE A 49 -3.34 8.20 -9.42
N LEU A 50 -3.62 8.43 -10.71
CA LEU A 50 -4.35 9.61 -11.18
C LEU A 50 -5.87 9.41 -11.16
N LYS A 51 -6.36 8.16 -11.11
CA LYS A 51 -7.80 7.81 -11.22
C LYS A 51 -8.73 8.61 -10.31
N LEU A 52 -8.31 8.87 -9.06
CA LEU A 52 -9.14 9.54 -8.06
C LEU A 52 -8.76 11.01 -7.82
N GLY A 53 -7.74 11.51 -8.52
CA GLY A 53 -7.21 12.85 -8.36
C GLY A 53 -6.59 13.11 -6.98
N LYS A 54 -6.58 14.38 -6.56
CA LYS A 54 -5.96 14.84 -5.31
C LYS A 54 -6.97 14.85 -4.14
N PRO A 55 -6.64 14.24 -2.99
CA PRO A 55 -7.49 14.27 -1.79
C PRO A 55 -7.40 15.65 -1.11
N LYS A 56 -8.44 16.02 -0.36
CA LYS A 56 -8.43 17.28 0.40
C LYS A 56 -7.49 17.25 1.60
N LEU A 57 -7.41 16.12 2.30
CA LEU A 57 -6.66 15.99 3.55
C LEU A 57 -5.34 15.27 3.32
N CYS A 58 -5.38 14.00 2.92
CA CYS A 58 -4.17 13.20 2.75
C CYS A 58 -4.38 11.95 1.89
N PHE A 59 -3.27 11.40 1.42
CA PHE A 59 -3.19 10.00 1.02
C PHE A 59 -2.85 9.14 2.25
N GLY A 60 -3.54 8.02 2.42
CA GLY A 60 -3.15 6.95 3.33
C GLY A 60 -2.48 5.82 2.55
N VAL A 61 -1.30 5.34 2.95
CA VAL A 61 -0.53 4.33 2.19
C VAL A 61 -0.21 3.13 3.06
N THR A 62 -0.47 1.92 2.54
CA THR A 62 -0.13 0.66 3.17
C THR A 62 0.26 -0.40 2.14
N SER A 63 1.08 -1.39 2.51
CA SER A 63 1.33 -2.57 1.68
C SER A 63 0.17 -3.57 1.72
N GLY A 64 -0.76 -3.39 2.66
CA GLY A 64 -1.87 -4.28 2.94
C GLY A 64 -1.65 -5.10 4.21
N SER A 65 -2.23 -6.28 4.28
CA SER A 65 -2.16 -7.20 5.41
C SER A 65 -0.76 -7.80 5.66
N ILE A 66 0.09 -7.83 4.63
CA ILE A 66 1.43 -8.44 4.69
C ILE A 66 2.48 -7.45 4.15
N ASP A 67 3.73 -7.60 4.60
CA ASP A 67 4.89 -6.90 4.04
C ASP A 67 5.15 -7.31 2.58
N SER A 68 5.41 -6.35 1.70
CA SER A 68 5.63 -6.58 0.26
C SER A 68 6.80 -7.51 -0.03
N MET A 69 7.85 -7.49 0.80
CA MET A 69 8.98 -8.39 0.62
C MET A 69 8.58 -9.83 0.96
N LEU A 70 7.75 -10.04 1.98
CA LEU A 70 7.22 -11.38 2.30
C LEU A 70 6.21 -11.89 1.26
N LEU A 71 5.52 -10.97 0.58
CA LEU A 71 4.68 -11.31 -0.58
C LEU A 71 5.52 -11.69 -1.79
N ASN A 72 6.65 -11.04 -2.04
CA ASN A 72 7.47 -11.29 -3.23
C ASN A 72 8.46 -12.44 -3.04
N TYR A 73 8.94 -12.64 -1.81
CA TYR A 73 10.00 -13.60 -1.50
C TYR A 73 9.58 -14.60 -0.42
N THR A 74 10.27 -15.74 -0.44
CA THR A 74 10.30 -16.70 0.65
C THR A 74 11.18 -16.17 1.80
N PRO A 75 11.10 -16.74 3.01
CA PRO A 75 11.99 -16.38 4.13
C PRO A 75 13.49 -16.51 3.79
N LEU A 76 13.84 -17.36 2.82
CA LEU A 76 15.21 -17.56 2.33
C LEU A 76 15.60 -16.57 1.21
N LYS A 77 14.87 -15.45 1.06
CA LYS A 77 15.09 -14.41 0.03
C LYS A 77 15.01 -14.91 -1.42
N ARG A 78 14.39 -16.06 -1.66
CA ARG A 78 14.11 -16.54 -3.03
C ARG A 78 12.78 -15.98 -3.50
N LEU A 79 12.72 -15.48 -4.73
CA LEU A 79 11.47 -15.04 -5.35
C LEU A 79 10.45 -16.19 -5.28
N ARG A 80 9.22 -15.90 -4.87
CA ARG A 80 8.15 -16.89 -4.89
C ARG A 80 7.89 -17.27 -6.35
N LYS A 81 7.88 -18.57 -6.63
CA LYS A 81 7.65 -19.10 -7.97
C LYS A 81 6.15 -19.09 -8.27
N ASP A 82 5.81 -18.88 -9.54
CA ASP A 82 4.48 -19.17 -10.03
C ASP A 82 4.12 -20.63 -9.75
N ASP A 83 3.02 -20.84 -9.05
CA ASP A 83 2.40 -22.14 -8.89
C ASP A 83 1.48 -22.36 -10.10
N LYS A 84 1.68 -23.47 -10.81
CA LYS A 84 0.88 -23.85 -11.98
C LYS A 84 -0.60 -24.04 -11.66
N HIS A 85 -0.93 -24.34 -10.40
CA HIS A 85 -2.30 -24.57 -9.93
C HIS A 85 -2.91 -23.35 -9.24
N ASN A 86 -2.08 -22.37 -8.87
CA ASN A 86 -2.51 -21.12 -8.25
C ASN A 86 -1.56 -19.99 -8.66
N PRO A 87 -1.77 -19.38 -9.85
CA PRO A 87 -0.87 -18.35 -10.37
C PRO A 87 -0.75 -17.21 -9.34
N TYR A 88 0.39 -17.17 -8.67
CA TYR A 88 0.68 -16.23 -7.60
C TYR A 88 1.56 -15.14 -8.19
N ASP A 89 0.92 -14.13 -8.74
CA ASP A 89 1.57 -12.86 -9.06
C ASP A 89 1.18 -11.86 -7.97
N SER A 90 2.14 -11.55 -7.12
CA SER A 90 1.94 -10.60 -6.03
C SER A 90 1.54 -9.22 -6.55
N LYS A 91 1.88 -8.86 -7.80
CA LYS A 91 1.61 -7.55 -8.43
C LYS A 91 1.81 -6.37 -7.49
N ILE A 92 2.84 -6.45 -6.66
CA ILE A 92 3.21 -5.43 -5.68
C ILE A 92 4.72 -5.21 -5.76
N PRO A 93 5.21 -3.96 -5.79
CA PRO A 93 6.64 -3.72 -5.81
C PRO A 93 7.27 -4.08 -4.46
N ASP A 94 8.55 -4.42 -4.49
CA ASP A 94 9.39 -4.44 -3.30
C ASP A 94 9.34 -3.08 -2.59
N ARG A 95 9.19 -3.12 -1.26
CA ARG A 95 9.04 -1.91 -0.42
C ARG A 95 7.89 -1.03 -0.90
N ALA A 96 6.71 -1.64 -1.07
CA ALA A 96 5.52 -1.03 -1.65
C ALA A 96 5.16 0.34 -1.09
N VAL A 97 5.18 0.51 0.23
CA VAL A 97 4.88 1.78 0.91
C VAL A 97 5.82 2.88 0.43
N ILE A 98 7.13 2.61 0.34
CA ILE A 98 8.11 3.60 -0.14
C ILE A 98 7.85 3.92 -1.61
N ASN A 99 7.62 2.90 -2.43
CA ASN A 99 7.38 3.05 -3.85
C ASN A 99 6.13 3.92 -4.13
N TYR A 100 5.00 3.56 -3.52
CA TYR A 100 3.74 4.30 -3.65
C TYR A 100 3.87 5.73 -3.11
N CYS A 101 4.55 5.93 -1.97
CA CYS A 101 4.81 7.27 -1.45
C CYS A 101 5.62 8.13 -2.44
N ASN A 102 6.66 7.57 -3.05
CA ASN A 102 7.48 8.29 -4.03
C ASN A 102 6.65 8.67 -5.26
N LYS A 103 5.83 7.75 -5.76
CA LYS A 103 4.93 8.03 -6.89
C LYS A 103 3.94 9.13 -6.57
N LEU A 104 3.29 9.08 -5.41
CA LEU A 104 2.37 10.11 -4.95
C LEU A 104 3.05 11.48 -4.77
N LYS A 105 4.29 11.52 -4.25
CA LYS A 105 5.06 12.76 -4.13
C LYS A 105 5.41 13.38 -5.49
N GLN A 106 5.69 12.55 -6.50
CA GLN A 106 5.94 13.00 -7.86
C GLN A 106 4.68 13.60 -8.50
N LEU A 107 3.55 12.88 -8.41
CA LEU A 107 2.30 13.25 -9.07
C LEU A 107 1.52 14.36 -8.35
N PHE A 108 1.56 14.39 -7.02
CA PHE A 108 0.72 15.26 -6.18
C PHE A 108 1.54 16.08 -5.19
N LYS A 109 2.42 16.94 -5.70
CA LYS A 109 3.26 17.84 -4.90
C LYS A 109 2.45 18.58 -3.81
N GLY A 110 3.01 18.62 -2.60
CA GLY A 110 2.42 19.28 -1.44
C GLY A 110 1.30 18.48 -0.71
N SER A 111 0.87 17.34 -1.24
CA SER A 111 -0.11 16.48 -0.56
C SER A 111 0.52 15.84 0.68
N LYS A 112 -0.28 15.72 1.74
CA LYS A 112 0.13 14.97 2.94
C LYS A 112 0.00 13.48 2.69
N ILE A 113 0.96 12.70 3.17
CA ILE A 113 0.97 11.25 3.06
C ILE A 113 1.10 10.68 4.48
N VAL A 114 0.16 9.83 4.86
CA VAL A 114 0.16 9.08 6.12
C VAL A 114 0.44 7.63 5.77
N ILE A 115 1.45 7.03 6.40
CA ILE A 115 1.83 5.64 6.16
C ILE A 115 1.44 4.76 7.36
N GLY A 116 1.05 3.52 7.10
CA GLY A 116 0.65 2.57 8.13
C GLY A 116 0.73 1.11 7.70
N GLY A 117 0.39 0.21 8.63
CA GLY A 117 0.47 -1.24 8.45
C GLY A 117 1.80 -1.83 8.88
N ILE A 118 1.92 -3.16 8.73
CA ILE A 118 3.08 -3.95 9.19
C ILE A 118 4.37 -3.46 8.52
N GLU A 119 4.35 -3.30 7.19
CA GLU A 119 5.51 -2.87 6.41
C GLU A 119 6.10 -1.53 6.90
N ALA A 120 5.23 -0.53 7.12
CA ALA A 120 5.62 0.79 7.57
C ALA A 120 6.11 0.77 9.04
N SER A 121 5.49 -0.06 9.87
CA SER A 121 5.81 -0.15 11.30
C SER A 121 7.13 -0.86 11.54
N MET A 122 7.37 -1.99 10.87
CA MET A 122 8.62 -2.74 10.98
C MET A 122 9.83 -1.91 10.56
N ARG A 123 9.70 -1.09 9.51
CA ARG A 123 10.77 -0.19 9.06
C ARG A 123 11.07 0.96 10.01
N ARG A 124 10.18 1.25 10.96
CA ARG A 124 10.39 2.30 11.98
C ARG A 124 11.17 1.77 13.19
N PHE A 125 11.01 0.49 13.51
CA PHE A 125 11.58 -0.14 14.71
C PHE A 125 12.79 -1.05 14.43
N ALA A 126 13.00 -1.46 13.19
CA ALA A 126 14.14 -2.30 12.84
C ALA A 126 15.45 -1.49 12.91
N HIS A 127 16.22 -1.69 13.97
CA HIS A 127 17.64 -1.36 14.03
C HIS A 127 18.50 -2.28 13.14
N TYR A 128 17.88 -3.29 12.51
CA TYR A 128 18.51 -4.20 11.57
C TYR A 128 17.49 -4.57 10.49
N ASP A 129 17.70 -4.12 9.26
CA ASP A 129 16.92 -4.52 8.09
C ASP A 129 17.41 -5.89 7.61
N TYR A 130 16.65 -6.94 7.92
CA TYR A 130 16.96 -8.31 7.47
C TYR A 130 17.10 -8.42 5.95
N TRP A 131 16.34 -7.63 5.17
CA TRP A 131 16.38 -7.70 3.70
C TRP A 131 17.69 -7.15 3.17
N ASP A 132 18.10 -5.97 3.65
CA ASP A 132 19.33 -5.30 3.21
C ASP A 132 20.57 -5.78 3.97
N ASN A 133 20.41 -6.59 5.02
CA ASN A 133 21.46 -7.04 5.93
C ASN A 133 22.29 -5.86 6.47
N LYS A 134 21.61 -4.79 6.89
CA LYS A 134 22.22 -3.54 7.36
C LYS A 134 21.58 -3.09 8.67
N LEU A 135 22.39 -2.47 9.52
CA LEU A 135 21.94 -1.70 10.69
C LEU A 135 21.37 -0.35 10.25
#